data_AF-A0A4V2ZLL2-F1
#
_entry.id   AF-A0A4V2ZLL2-F1
#
_cell.length_a   1.000
_cell.length_b   1.000
_cell.length_c   1.000
_cell.angle_alpha   90.00
_cell.angle_beta   90.00
_cell.angle_gamma   90.00
#
_symmetry.space_group_name_H-M   'P 1'
#
loop_
_entity.id
_entity.type
_entity.pdbx_description
1 polymer ?
#
loop_
_entity_poly.entity_id
_entity_poly.type
_entity_poly.pdbx_seq_one_letter_code
_entity_poly.pdbx_strand_id
1 'polypeptide(L)'
;MAIAHTLRLDRPIDATTISLLREVDQIARAMGIEYFVGGAMARIVILEHVFGAPPGRATLDVDIGICVADWALHNAFKQSLTATGRFHTIPKNPHKLIYRSAPAEAMQLDIIPFGNVENPAASIAWPPDMDTVMNVAGFREASQAAVPVQVDADLLVPFASLPAMAILKLLAWRDRHHESKRDATDLLILLSSYAGAGNEDRLYGQESGLMEQYGFDIDLAAAALLAKDSSAIASAEARTQICEVFDDEVKYQLLLEHMAFGDRFALRDGESDPMRVQARLNTFREMFIPPM
;
A
#
# COMPACT_ATOMS: atom_id res chain seq x y z
N MET A 1 15.10 -11.29 11.27
CA MET A 1 14.32 -10.20 11.87
C MET A 1 14.17 -9.12 10.83
N ALA A 2 12.96 -8.61 10.60
CA ALA A 2 12.79 -7.42 9.75
C ALA A 2 13.58 -6.26 10.38
N ILE A 3 14.33 -5.52 9.56
CA ILE A 3 15.05 -4.33 10.01
C ILE A 3 14.01 -3.25 10.29
N ALA A 4 14.02 -2.69 11.49
CA ALA A 4 13.15 -1.56 11.81
C ALA A 4 13.70 -0.29 11.16
N HIS A 5 12.85 0.42 10.44
CA HIS A 5 13.17 1.74 9.89
C HIS A 5 12.89 2.83 10.94
N THR A 6 13.59 3.95 10.83
CA THR A 6 13.37 5.14 11.66
C THR A 6 13.04 6.32 10.76
N LEU A 7 12.21 7.24 11.26
CA LEU A 7 11.95 8.49 10.56
C LEU A 7 13.21 9.33 10.50
N ARG A 8 13.39 10.06 9.40
CA ARG A 8 14.45 11.06 9.32
C ARG A 8 14.12 12.24 10.23
N LEU A 9 15.13 12.76 10.93
CA LEU A 9 14.97 13.89 11.86
C LEU A 9 14.49 15.18 11.16
N ASP A 10 14.87 15.36 9.90
CA ASP A 10 14.46 16.52 9.07
C ASP A 10 13.07 16.34 8.43
N ARG A 11 12.44 15.18 8.60
CA ARG A 11 11.15 14.83 8.01
C ARG A 11 10.25 14.07 8.99
N PRO A 12 9.84 14.69 10.10
CA PRO A 12 8.92 14.07 11.04
C PRO A 12 7.55 13.87 10.40
N ILE A 13 6.82 12.85 10.87
CA ILE A 13 5.38 12.73 10.64
C ILE A 13 4.67 13.74 11.58
N ASP A 14 3.54 14.29 11.15
CA ASP A 14 2.78 15.23 11.99
C ASP A 14 2.23 14.55 13.26
N ALA A 15 2.05 15.36 14.32
CA ALA A 15 1.64 14.87 15.63
C ALA A 15 0.24 14.24 15.63
N THR A 16 -0.66 14.69 14.75
CA THR A 16 -2.04 14.18 14.67
C THR A 16 -2.06 12.78 14.08
N THR A 17 -1.26 12.51 13.04
CA THR A 17 -1.03 11.15 12.51
C THR A 17 -0.40 10.24 13.56
N ILE A 18 0.64 10.69 14.29
CA ILE A 18 1.27 9.88 15.35
C ILE A 18 0.26 9.52 16.44
N SER A 19 -0.57 10.47 16.87
CA SER A 19 -1.60 10.25 17.89
C SER A 19 -2.65 9.23 17.43
N LEU A 20 -3.12 9.32 16.17
CA LEU A 20 -4.05 8.35 15.59
C LEU A 20 -3.44 6.95 15.60
N LEU A 21 -2.21 6.80 15.08
CA LEU A 21 -1.52 5.51 15.00
C LEU A 21 -1.27 4.90 16.38
N ARG A 22 -0.98 5.73 17.39
CA ARG A 22 -0.78 5.28 18.77
C ARG A 22 -2.04 4.64 19.35
N GLU A 23 -3.21 5.24 19.13
CA GLU A 23 -4.47 4.67 19.62
C GLU A 23 -4.85 3.38 18.91
N VAL A 24 -4.64 3.34 17.60
CA VAL A 24 -4.83 2.12 16.81
C VAL A 24 -3.92 1.01 17.33
N ASP A 25 -2.62 1.27 17.51
CA ASP A 25 -1.64 0.29 18.02
C ASP A 25 -2.02 -0.22 19.42
N GLN A 26 -2.36 0.69 20.34
CA GLN A 26 -2.72 0.34 21.72
C GLN A 26 -3.95 -0.58 21.75
N ILE A 27 -5.00 -0.24 21.00
CA ILE A 27 -6.23 -1.03 20.98
C ILE A 27 -5.99 -2.37 20.26
N ALA A 28 -5.29 -2.37 19.13
CA ALA A 28 -4.97 -3.60 18.40
C ALA A 28 -4.17 -4.57 19.27
N ARG A 29 -3.12 -4.08 19.95
CA ARG A 29 -2.32 -4.88 20.89
C ARG A 29 -3.13 -5.42 22.07
N ALA A 30 -3.97 -4.58 22.69
CA ALA A 30 -4.82 -4.99 23.81
C ALA A 30 -5.81 -6.11 23.41
N MET A 31 -6.22 -6.13 22.14
CA MET A 31 -7.14 -7.14 21.60
C MET A 31 -6.43 -8.32 20.91
N GLY A 32 -5.09 -8.30 20.82
CA GLY A 32 -4.33 -9.33 20.09
C GLY A 32 -4.59 -9.34 18.58
N ILE A 33 -4.94 -8.20 18.00
CA ILE A 33 -5.22 -8.04 16.57
C ILE A 33 -3.93 -7.65 15.84
N GLU A 34 -3.54 -8.44 14.85
CA GLU A 34 -2.51 -8.05 13.89
C GLU A 34 -3.08 -7.00 12.93
N TYR A 35 -2.31 -5.95 12.66
CA TYR A 35 -2.69 -4.91 11.72
C TYR A 35 -1.47 -4.42 10.92
N PHE A 36 -1.73 -3.72 9.82
CA PHE A 36 -0.73 -2.94 9.11
C PHE A 36 -1.36 -1.66 8.57
N VAL A 37 -0.55 -0.62 8.40
CA VAL A 37 -0.92 0.62 7.73
C VAL A 37 -0.60 0.48 6.24
N GLY A 38 -1.60 0.74 5.38
CA GLY A 38 -1.48 0.68 3.94
C GLY A 38 -1.76 2.03 3.28
N GLY A 39 -2.20 1.96 2.02
CA GLY A 39 -2.69 3.12 1.27
C GLY A 39 -1.65 4.21 1.04
N ALA A 40 -2.14 5.44 0.83
CA ALA A 40 -1.28 6.58 0.52
C ALA A 40 -0.38 6.97 1.71
N MET A 41 -0.87 6.81 2.95
CA MET A 41 -0.11 7.12 4.15
C MET A 41 1.15 6.25 4.24
N ALA A 42 1.03 4.94 4.02
CA ALA A 42 2.20 4.06 4.04
C ALA A 42 3.24 4.42 2.97
N ARG A 43 2.78 4.76 1.75
CA ARG A 43 3.67 5.22 0.67
C ARG A 43 4.44 6.48 1.08
N ILE A 44 3.74 7.48 1.64
CA ILE A 44 4.34 8.74 2.11
C ILE A 44 5.35 8.49 3.22
N VAL A 45 4.98 7.72 4.25
CA VAL A 45 5.88 7.39 5.37
C VAL A 45 7.16 6.72 4.88
N ILE A 46 7.04 5.67 4.06
CA ILE A 46 8.21 4.92 3.61
C ILE A 46 9.06 5.77 2.65
N LEU A 47 8.47 6.33 1.60
CA LEU A 47 9.25 7.04 0.58
C LEU A 47 9.79 8.37 1.11
N GLU A 48 8.96 9.18 1.74
CA GLU A 48 9.29 10.57 2.06
C GLU A 48 9.95 10.70 3.44
N HIS A 49 9.38 10.07 4.47
CA HIS A 49 9.82 10.23 5.85
C HIS A 49 10.96 9.28 6.24
N VAL A 50 11.03 8.08 5.66
CA VAL A 50 12.13 7.13 5.88
C VAL A 50 13.24 7.33 4.84
N PHE A 51 12.91 7.30 3.54
CA PHE A 51 13.93 7.33 2.48
C PHE A 51 14.21 8.71 1.87
N GLY A 52 13.47 9.75 2.25
CA GLY A 52 13.79 11.12 1.84
C GLY A 52 13.38 11.49 0.40
N ALA A 53 12.48 10.73 -0.23
CA ALA A 53 11.92 11.06 -1.55
C ALA A 53 11.18 12.42 -1.52
N PRO A 54 11.17 13.22 -2.61
CA PRO A 54 10.48 14.50 -2.63
C PRO A 54 9.01 14.40 -2.20
N PRO A 55 8.46 15.41 -1.51
CA PRO A 55 7.08 15.36 -1.03
C PRO A 55 6.11 15.29 -2.21
N GLY A 56 5.14 14.39 -2.11
CA GLY A 56 4.12 14.18 -3.11
C GLY A 56 2.75 14.75 -2.71
N ARG A 57 1.70 14.09 -3.19
CA ARG A 57 0.32 14.36 -2.79
C ARG A 57 0.10 13.99 -1.32
N ALA A 58 -0.27 14.97 -0.50
CA ALA A 58 -0.68 14.75 0.89
C ALA A 58 -1.98 13.93 0.98
N THR A 59 -2.14 13.20 2.09
CA THR A 59 -3.35 12.44 2.41
C THR A 59 -3.79 12.74 3.85
N LEU A 60 -5.10 12.82 4.07
CA LEU A 60 -5.70 12.79 5.41
C LEU A 60 -6.33 11.43 5.73
N ASP A 61 -6.26 10.50 4.77
CA ASP A 61 -6.75 9.14 4.89
C ASP A 61 -5.61 8.24 5.40
N VAL A 62 -5.90 7.48 6.46
CA VAL A 62 -5.08 6.39 6.99
C VAL A 62 -5.85 5.11 6.73
N ASP A 63 -5.31 4.25 5.87
CA ASP A 63 -5.88 2.93 5.59
C ASP A 63 -5.18 1.89 6.46
N ILE A 64 -5.93 1.05 7.17
CA ILE A 64 -5.39 -0.10 7.90
C ILE A 64 -6.05 -1.40 7.47
N GLY A 65 -5.25 -2.45 7.34
CA GLY A 65 -5.73 -3.83 7.31
C GLY A 65 -5.71 -4.41 8.72
N ILE A 66 -6.79 -5.06 9.16
CA ILE A 66 -6.82 -5.79 10.45
C ILE A 66 -7.14 -7.28 10.26
N CYS A 67 -6.35 -8.16 10.85
CA CYS A 67 -6.56 -9.60 10.80
C CYS A 67 -7.58 -10.01 11.87
N VAL A 68 -8.76 -10.48 11.44
CA VAL A 68 -9.86 -10.81 12.34
C VAL A 68 -10.38 -12.23 12.12
N ALA A 69 -10.80 -12.86 13.21
CA ALA A 69 -11.40 -14.19 13.18
C ALA A 69 -12.87 -14.18 12.73
N ASP A 70 -13.59 -13.08 12.97
CA ASP A 70 -14.99 -12.91 12.64
C ASP A 70 -15.40 -11.42 12.65
N TRP A 71 -16.64 -11.15 12.24
CA TRP A 71 -17.22 -9.81 12.26
C TRP A 71 -17.45 -9.26 13.67
N ALA A 72 -17.56 -10.11 14.69
CA ALA A 72 -17.72 -9.65 16.07
C ALA A 72 -16.44 -9.00 16.57
N LEU A 73 -15.26 -9.56 16.26
CA LEU A 73 -13.97 -8.98 16.59
C LEU A 73 -13.73 -7.65 15.86
N HIS A 74 -14.06 -7.58 14.56
CA HIS A 74 -14.02 -6.32 13.81
C HIS A 74 -14.91 -5.24 14.46
N ASN A 75 -16.15 -5.60 14.83
CA ASN A 75 -17.07 -4.66 15.47
C ASN A 75 -16.58 -4.22 16.86
N ALA A 76 -16.02 -5.14 17.65
CA ALA A 76 -15.45 -4.83 18.95
C ALA A 76 -14.23 -3.88 18.85
N PHE A 77 -13.39 -4.05 17.82
CA PHE A 77 -12.27 -3.16 17.56
C PHE A 77 -12.74 -1.74 17.24
N LYS A 78 -13.70 -1.61 16.33
CA LYS A 78 -14.32 -0.31 16.01
C LYS A 78 -15.00 0.34 17.20
N GLN A 79 -15.73 -0.43 18.01
CA GLN A 79 -16.36 0.07 19.23
C GLN A 79 -15.33 0.60 20.22
N SER A 80 -14.23 -0.12 20.41
CA SER A 80 -13.12 0.29 21.28
C SER A 80 -12.49 1.61 20.81
N LEU A 81 -12.29 1.78 19.50
CA LEU A 81 -11.85 3.06 18.94
C LEU A 81 -12.85 4.18 19.24
N THR A 82 -14.13 3.98 18.97
CA THR A 82 -15.15 5.02 19.21
C THR A 82 -15.34 5.35 20.69
N ALA A 83 -15.11 4.40 21.59
CA ALA A 83 -15.22 4.58 23.03
C ALA A 83 -14.17 5.56 23.60
N THR A 84 -13.08 5.82 22.87
CA THR A 84 -12.10 6.87 23.22
C THR A 84 -12.70 8.28 23.16
N GLY A 85 -13.81 8.46 22.44
CA GLY A 85 -14.41 9.76 22.15
C GLY A 85 -13.74 10.56 21.03
N ARG A 86 -12.61 10.10 20.48
CA ARG A 86 -11.87 10.75 19.38
C ARG A 86 -12.20 10.20 18.00
N PHE A 87 -12.75 8.99 17.92
CA PHE A 87 -13.19 8.37 16.67
C PHE A 87 -14.70 8.41 16.56
N HIS A 88 -15.20 8.82 15.39
CA HIS A 88 -16.62 8.97 15.11
C HIS A 88 -17.02 8.20 13.86
N THR A 89 -18.13 7.48 13.92
CA THR A 89 -18.66 6.71 12.78
C THR A 89 -19.18 7.63 11.68
N ILE A 90 -19.00 7.22 10.42
CA ILE A 90 -19.60 7.89 9.27
C ILE A 90 -20.90 7.17 8.87
N PRO A 91 -22.04 7.87 8.76
CA PRO A 91 -23.28 7.26 8.28
C PRO A 91 -23.09 6.63 6.89
N LYS A 92 -23.62 5.40 6.71
CA LYS A 92 -23.55 4.63 5.44
C LYS A 92 -22.13 4.29 4.96
N ASN A 93 -21.11 4.45 5.80
CA ASN A 93 -19.78 3.96 5.50
C ASN A 93 -19.28 3.10 6.68
N PRO A 94 -19.49 1.77 6.62
CA PRO A 94 -19.19 0.88 7.73
C PRO A 94 -17.70 0.61 7.92
N HIS A 95 -16.81 1.04 7.01
CA HIS A 95 -15.36 0.84 7.14
C HIS A 95 -14.61 2.08 7.61
N LYS A 96 -15.16 3.29 7.48
CA LYS A 96 -14.51 4.54 7.89
C LYS A 96 -14.93 5.09 9.25
N LEU A 97 -13.94 5.64 9.95
CA LEU A 97 -14.10 6.50 11.12
C LEU A 97 -13.45 7.86 10.84
N ILE A 98 -14.02 8.93 11.42
CA ILE A 98 -13.38 10.24 11.48
C ILE A 98 -12.63 10.31 12.80
N TYR A 99 -11.33 10.55 12.73
CA TYR A 99 -10.49 10.83 13.90
C TYR A 99 -10.36 12.34 14.10
N ARG A 100 -10.52 12.82 15.32
CA ARG A 100 -10.33 14.23 15.71
C ARG A 100 -9.41 14.35 16.92
N SER A 101 -8.21 14.89 16.71
CA SER A 101 -7.29 15.26 17.78
C SER A 101 -7.65 16.63 18.39
N ALA A 102 -8.24 17.52 17.60
CA ALA A 102 -8.67 18.87 17.97
C ALA A 102 -9.88 19.32 17.12
N PRO A 103 -10.64 20.37 17.52
CA PRO A 103 -11.86 20.78 16.82
C PRO A 103 -11.69 21.11 15.31
N ALA A 104 -10.51 21.55 14.90
CA ALA A 104 -10.21 21.96 13.52
C ALA A 104 -9.49 20.88 12.69
N GLU A 105 -9.07 19.77 13.30
CA GLU A 105 -8.27 18.74 12.65
C GLU A 105 -9.06 17.45 12.57
N ALA A 106 -9.24 16.94 11.34
CA ALA A 106 -9.94 15.69 11.09
C ALA A 106 -9.16 14.84 10.09
N MET A 107 -8.92 13.59 10.45
CA MET A 107 -8.39 12.55 9.57
C MET A 107 -9.47 11.48 9.36
N GLN A 108 -9.36 10.72 8.27
CA GLN A 108 -10.19 9.53 8.09
C GLN A 108 -9.34 8.30 8.35
N LEU A 109 -9.87 7.38 9.14
CA LEU A 109 -9.33 6.04 9.32
C LEU A 109 -10.23 5.07 8.56
N ASP A 110 -9.69 4.41 7.53
CA ASP A 110 -10.35 3.32 6.82
C ASP A 110 -9.87 1.98 7.40
N ILE A 111 -10.81 1.14 7.86
CA ILE A 111 -10.52 -0.10 8.58
C ILE A 111 -11.03 -1.25 7.74
N ILE A 112 -10.11 -1.99 7.13
CA ILE A 112 -10.43 -3.11 6.24
C ILE A 112 -10.10 -4.43 6.94
N PRO A 113 -11.09 -5.27 7.27
CA PRO A 113 -10.82 -6.57 7.85
C PRO A 113 -10.38 -7.57 6.79
N PHE A 114 -9.46 -8.45 7.17
CA PHE A 114 -9.08 -9.64 6.43
C PHE A 114 -8.87 -10.80 7.43
N GLY A 115 -8.60 -12.01 6.96
CA GLY A 115 -8.49 -13.19 7.80
C GLY A 115 -9.63 -14.18 7.56
N ASN A 116 -10.26 -14.64 8.64
CA ASN A 116 -11.28 -15.70 8.53
C ASN A 116 -12.66 -15.19 8.07
N VAL A 117 -12.79 -13.87 7.87
CA VAL A 117 -13.98 -13.23 7.29
C VAL A 117 -13.99 -13.25 5.76
N GLU A 118 -12.87 -13.64 5.14
CA GLU A 118 -12.72 -13.73 3.69
C GLU A 118 -13.50 -14.93 3.13
N ASN A 119 -14.07 -14.75 1.94
CA ASN A 119 -14.60 -15.83 1.13
C ASN A 119 -13.47 -16.47 0.27
N PRO A 120 -13.71 -17.62 -0.38
CA PRO A 120 -12.70 -18.30 -1.20
C PRO A 120 -12.14 -17.49 -2.38
N ALA A 121 -12.80 -16.40 -2.78
CA ALA A 121 -12.32 -15.48 -3.83
C ALA A 121 -11.50 -14.31 -3.25
N ALA A 122 -10.96 -14.46 -2.04
CA ALA A 122 -10.21 -13.43 -1.31
C ALA A 122 -10.97 -12.10 -1.20
N SER A 123 -12.28 -12.18 -0.94
CA SER A 123 -13.15 -11.01 -0.80
C SER A 123 -13.96 -11.08 0.48
N ILE A 124 -14.36 -9.92 1.00
CA ILE A 124 -15.27 -9.78 2.14
C ILE A 124 -16.59 -9.17 1.68
N ALA A 125 -17.69 -9.49 2.36
CA ALA A 125 -18.99 -8.86 2.17
C ALA A 125 -19.38 -8.11 3.44
N TRP A 126 -19.68 -6.81 3.34
CA TRP A 126 -19.88 -5.96 4.51
C TRP A 126 -21.24 -6.21 5.18
N PRO A 127 -21.30 -6.48 6.50
CA PRO A 127 -22.56 -6.61 7.23
C PRO A 127 -23.27 -5.25 7.38
N PRO A 128 -24.59 -5.25 7.64
CA PRO A 128 -25.44 -6.42 7.86
C PRO A 128 -26.00 -7.05 6.57
N ASP A 129 -26.08 -6.29 5.48
CA ASP A 129 -26.78 -6.71 4.26
C ASP A 129 -25.95 -7.66 3.39
N MET A 130 -24.62 -7.66 3.55
CA MET A 130 -23.68 -8.53 2.85
C MET A 130 -23.73 -8.39 1.31
N ASP A 131 -24.27 -7.26 0.82
CA ASP A 131 -24.42 -6.96 -0.61
C ASP A 131 -23.21 -6.20 -1.18
N THR A 132 -22.49 -5.48 -0.31
CA THR A 132 -21.31 -4.71 -0.66
C THR A 132 -20.07 -5.59 -0.51
N VAL A 133 -19.52 -6.05 -1.64
CA VAL A 133 -18.35 -6.92 -1.68
C VAL A 133 -17.09 -6.11 -1.94
N MET A 134 -16.01 -6.43 -1.22
CA MET A 134 -14.69 -5.82 -1.40
C MET A 134 -13.64 -6.92 -1.53
N ASN A 135 -12.81 -6.82 -2.56
CA ASN A 135 -11.64 -7.66 -2.71
C ASN A 135 -10.57 -7.27 -1.68
N VAL A 136 -10.02 -8.27 -1.01
CA VAL A 136 -8.93 -8.14 -0.03
C VAL A 136 -7.75 -9.07 -0.35
N ALA A 137 -7.67 -9.59 -1.57
CA ALA A 137 -6.47 -10.24 -2.08
C ALA A 137 -5.24 -9.32 -1.87
N GLY A 138 -4.11 -9.90 -1.44
CA GLY A 138 -2.90 -9.14 -1.12
C GLY A 138 -2.82 -8.63 0.33
N PHE A 139 -3.91 -8.63 1.12
CA PHE A 139 -3.87 -8.13 2.50
C PHE A 139 -3.06 -9.01 3.44
N ARG A 140 -3.13 -10.34 3.27
CA ARG A 140 -2.35 -11.28 4.07
C ARG A 140 -0.85 -11.11 3.80
N GLU A 141 -0.49 -10.97 2.53
CA GLU A 141 0.86 -10.70 2.06
C GLU A 141 1.37 -9.36 2.59
N ALA A 142 0.53 -8.32 2.54
CA ALA A 142 0.87 -7.01 3.08
C ALA A 142 1.10 -7.03 4.59
N SER A 143 0.31 -7.81 5.34
CA SER A 143 0.51 -8.02 6.78
C SER A 143 1.82 -8.76 7.07
N GLN A 144 2.09 -9.85 6.34
CA GLN A 144 3.29 -10.67 6.55
C GLN A 144 4.59 -9.99 6.11
N ALA A 145 4.50 -9.18 5.04
CA ALA A 145 5.61 -8.42 4.50
C ALA A 145 5.65 -6.98 5.03
N ALA A 146 4.89 -6.65 6.08
CA ALA A 146 4.90 -5.32 6.66
C ALA A 146 6.28 -4.99 7.25
N VAL A 147 6.75 -3.77 7.00
CA VAL A 147 7.98 -3.24 7.56
C VAL A 147 7.68 -2.41 8.81
N PRO A 148 8.34 -2.70 9.94
CA PRO A 148 8.15 -1.91 11.15
C PRO A 148 8.89 -0.56 11.03
N VAL A 149 8.18 0.54 11.32
CA VAL A 149 8.74 1.90 11.34
C VAL A 149 8.57 2.50 12.73
N GLN A 150 9.66 2.98 13.31
CA GLN A 150 9.66 3.68 14.59
C GLN A 150 9.19 5.12 14.35
N VAL A 151 7.91 5.40 14.63
CA VAL A 151 7.28 6.71 14.36
C VAL A 151 7.34 7.67 15.55
N ASP A 152 7.58 7.15 16.75
CA ASP A 152 7.84 7.91 17.99
C ASP A 152 8.75 7.06 18.90
N ALA A 153 9.28 7.57 20.01
CA ALA A 153 10.28 6.89 20.85
C ALA A 153 9.87 5.48 21.34
N ASP A 154 8.58 5.26 21.58
CA ASP A 154 8.00 4.02 22.10
C ASP A 154 6.95 3.41 21.17
N LEU A 155 6.81 3.93 19.94
CA LEU A 155 5.78 3.51 18.99
C LEU A 155 6.40 2.95 17.70
N LEU A 156 6.26 1.64 17.53
CA LEU A 156 6.68 0.89 16.34
C LEU A 156 5.45 0.42 15.58
N VAL A 157 5.23 0.96 14.38
CA VAL A 157 4.03 0.71 13.57
C VAL A 157 4.39 -0.13 12.35
N PRO A 158 3.64 -1.20 12.05
CA PRO A 158 3.80 -1.98 10.82
C PRO A 158 3.18 -1.23 9.62
N PHE A 159 3.99 -0.93 8.62
CA PHE A 159 3.54 -0.37 7.33
C PHE A 159 3.68 -1.42 6.24
N ALA A 160 2.74 -1.49 5.30
CA ALA A 160 2.88 -2.35 4.12
C ALA A 160 4.23 -2.04 3.43
N SER A 161 4.98 -3.07 3.04
CA SER A 161 6.20 -2.84 2.25
C SER A 161 5.88 -2.31 0.85
N LEU A 162 6.85 -1.68 0.18
CA LEU A 162 6.64 -1.20 -1.19
C LEU A 162 6.24 -2.32 -2.18
N PRO A 163 6.81 -3.54 -2.12
CA PRO A 163 6.33 -4.67 -2.91
C PRO A 163 4.87 -5.04 -2.62
N ALA A 164 4.47 -5.06 -1.35
CA ALA A 164 3.07 -5.32 -0.97
C ALA A 164 2.13 -4.21 -1.45
N MET A 165 2.55 -2.96 -1.38
CA MET A 165 1.76 -1.84 -1.94
C MET A 165 1.59 -1.97 -3.45
N ALA A 166 2.60 -2.44 -4.20
CA ALA A 166 2.47 -2.63 -5.64
C ALA A 166 1.38 -3.68 -5.97
N ILE A 167 1.35 -4.80 -5.24
CA ILE A 167 0.28 -5.81 -5.32
C ILE A 167 -1.08 -5.18 -5.04
N LEU A 168 -1.22 -4.51 -3.89
CA LEU A 168 -2.50 -3.91 -3.47
C LEU A 168 -2.99 -2.86 -4.48
N LYS A 169 -2.09 -2.08 -5.10
CA LYS A 169 -2.44 -1.06 -6.09
C LYS A 169 -2.87 -1.67 -7.43
N LEU A 170 -2.23 -2.74 -7.88
CA LEU A 170 -2.68 -3.46 -9.08
C LEU A 170 -4.08 -4.07 -8.88
N LEU A 171 -4.33 -4.70 -7.73
CA LEU A 171 -5.61 -5.31 -7.40
C LEU A 171 -6.70 -4.25 -7.23
N ALA A 172 -6.43 -3.17 -6.48
CA ALA A 172 -7.35 -2.06 -6.34
C ALA A 172 -7.66 -1.40 -7.69
N TRP A 173 -6.64 -1.17 -8.54
CA TRP A 173 -6.87 -0.66 -9.88
C TRP A 173 -7.77 -1.59 -10.68
N ARG A 174 -7.53 -2.91 -10.69
CA ARG A 174 -8.39 -3.86 -11.39
C ARG A 174 -9.86 -3.68 -10.99
N ASP A 175 -10.13 -3.54 -9.70
CA ASP A 175 -11.49 -3.52 -9.16
C ASP A 175 -12.20 -2.17 -9.36
N ARG A 176 -11.48 -1.05 -9.33
CA ARG A 176 -12.09 0.31 -9.34
C ARG A 176 -11.48 1.30 -10.34
N HIS A 177 -10.78 0.85 -11.38
CA HIS A 177 -10.17 1.74 -12.38
C HIS A 177 -11.18 2.63 -13.12
N HIS A 178 -12.45 2.22 -13.22
CA HIS A 178 -13.52 3.05 -13.78
C HIS A 178 -13.88 4.25 -12.90
N GLU A 179 -13.63 4.16 -11.59
CA GLU A 179 -13.91 5.22 -10.63
C GLU A 179 -12.72 6.18 -10.45
N SER A 180 -11.49 5.65 -10.54
CA SER A 180 -10.29 6.43 -10.27
C SER A 180 -9.03 5.92 -10.98
N LYS A 181 -8.19 6.86 -11.42
CA LYS A 181 -6.83 6.59 -11.94
C LYS A 181 -5.76 6.57 -10.84
N ARG A 182 -6.13 6.85 -9.58
CA ARG A 182 -5.17 7.07 -8.48
C ARG A 182 -4.31 5.84 -8.18
N ASP A 183 -4.87 4.63 -8.27
CA ASP A 183 -4.09 3.43 -7.98
C ASP A 183 -3.01 3.16 -9.03
N ALA A 184 -3.29 3.44 -10.31
CA ALA A 184 -2.28 3.41 -11.37
C ALA A 184 -1.19 4.46 -11.15
N THR A 185 -1.59 5.67 -10.74
CA THR A 185 -0.62 6.73 -10.42
C THR A 185 0.27 6.32 -9.25
N ASP A 186 -0.30 5.79 -8.16
CA ASP A 186 0.47 5.31 -7.00
C ASP A 186 1.41 4.16 -7.40
N LEU A 187 0.98 3.24 -8.27
CA LEU A 187 1.84 2.19 -8.81
C LEU A 187 3.04 2.77 -9.58
N LEU A 188 2.83 3.79 -10.41
CA LEU A 188 3.92 4.47 -11.12
C LEU A 188 4.90 5.13 -10.15
N ILE A 189 4.42 5.75 -9.07
CA ILE A 189 5.31 6.33 -8.04
C ILE A 189 6.18 5.24 -7.41
N LEU A 190 5.62 4.07 -7.11
CA LEU A 190 6.38 2.95 -6.57
C LEU A 190 7.47 2.48 -7.57
N LEU A 191 7.10 2.31 -8.84
CA LEU A 191 8.04 1.91 -9.91
C LEU A 191 9.19 2.90 -10.08
N SER A 192 8.91 4.20 -10.01
CA SER A 192 9.93 5.26 -10.17
C SER A 192 10.79 5.45 -8.91
N SER A 193 10.28 5.13 -7.73
CA SER A 193 10.96 5.46 -6.46
C SER A 193 11.75 4.29 -5.87
N TYR A 194 11.58 3.08 -6.40
CA TYR A 194 12.03 1.87 -5.72
C TYR A 194 13.56 1.78 -5.55
N ALA A 195 14.34 2.28 -6.53
CA ALA A 195 15.80 2.37 -6.42
C ALA A 195 16.21 3.18 -5.19
N GLY A 196 15.77 4.44 -5.13
CA GLY A 196 16.10 5.40 -4.07
C GLY A 196 15.47 5.06 -2.71
N ALA A 197 14.54 4.11 -2.65
CA ALA A 197 13.93 3.62 -1.42
C ALA A 197 14.79 2.54 -0.72
N GLY A 198 16.10 2.78 -0.64
CA GLY A 198 17.06 1.89 0.02
C GLY A 198 17.52 0.69 -0.82
N ASN A 199 17.26 0.66 -2.13
CA ASN A 199 17.66 -0.45 -3.00
C ASN A 199 18.85 -0.13 -3.93
N GLU A 200 19.40 1.08 -3.94
CA GLU A 200 20.55 1.42 -4.80
C GLU A 200 21.75 0.47 -4.57
N ASP A 201 22.18 0.28 -3.32
CA ASP A 201 23.27 -0.65 -2.99
C ASP A 201 22.95 -2.10 -3.37
N ARG A 202 21.67 -2.49 -3.25
CA ARG A 202 21.21 -3.83 -3.64
C ARG A 202 21.28 -4.01 -5.16
N LEU A 203 20.88 -3.00 -5.93
CA LEU A 203 20.95 -2.99 -7.40
C LEU A 203 22.39 -3.04 -7.92
N TYR A 204 23.32 -2.30 -7.29
CA TYR A 204 24.73 -2.33 -7.69
C TYR A 204 25.52 -3.52 -7.13
N GLY A 205 25.01 -4.17 -6.09
CA GLY A 205 25.65 -5.32 -5.43
C GLY A 205 24.96 -6.63 -5.72
N GLN A 206 23.99 -6.99 -4.87
CA GLN A 206 23.36 -8.33 -4.84
C GLN A 206 22.58 -8.65 -6.13
N GLU A 207 22.03 -7.62 -6.77
CA GLU A 207 21.15 -7.71 -7.93
C GLU A 207 21.78 -7.07 -9.18
N SER A 208 23.12 -7.02 -9.24
CA SER A 208 23.85 -6.43 -10.38
C SER A 208 23.50 -7.06 -11.72
N GLY A 209 23.05 -8.33 -11.72
CA GLY A 209 22.53 -9.00 -12.91
C GLY A 209 21.31 -8.31 -13.52
N LEU A 210 20.44 -7.66 -12.71
CA LEU A 210 19.33 -6.86 -13.23
C LEU A 210 19.84 -5.59 -13.92
N MET A 211 20.87 -4.95 -13.36
CA MET A 211 21.50 -3.79 -14.01
C MET A 211 22.08 -4.17 -15.37
N GLU A 212 22.81 -5.30 -15.46
CA GLU A 212 23.35 -5.79 -16.73
C GLU A 212 22.24 -6.12 -17.74
N GLN A 213 21.18 -6.82 -17.30
CA GLN A 213 20.04 -7.22 -18.12
C GLN A 213 19.33 -6.02 -18.76
N TYR A 214 19.19 -4.92 -18.02
CA TYR A 214 18.51 -3.71 -18.49
C TYR A 214 19.48 -2.59 -18.93
N GLY A 215 20.70 -2.95 -19.33
CA GLY A 215 21.65 -2.01 -19.96
C GLY A 215 22.11 -0.86 -19.05
N PHE A 216 22.19 -1.14 -17.74
CA PHE A 216 22.49 -0.20 -16.67
C PHE A 216 21.49 0.96 -16.53
N ASP A 217 20.27 0.80 -17.06
CA ASP A 217 19.15 1.69 -16.78
C ASP A 217 18.59 1.38 -15.38
N ILE A 218 18.98 2.19 -14.40
CA ILE A 218 18.62 1.98 -12.98
C ILE A 218 17.11 1.98 -12.76
N ASP A 219 16.35 2.76 -13.55
CA ASP A 219 14.90 2.85 -13.40
C ASP A 219 14.22 1.54 -13.82
N LEU A 220 14.70 0.94 -14.92
CA LEU A 220 14.19 -0.35 -15.40
C LEU A 220 14.63 -1.49 -14.49
N ALA A 221 15.91 -1.50 -14.07
CA ALA A 221 16.40 -2.50 -13.13
C ALA A 221 15.67 -2.44 -11.78
N ALA A 222 15.31 -1.26 -11.30
CA ALA A 222 14.50 -1.08 -10.10
C ALA A 222 13.05 -1.53 -10.29
N ALA A 223 12.43 -1.24 -11.44
CA ALA A 223 11.09 -1.77 -11.75
C ALA A 223 11.09 -3.31 -11.79
N ALA A 224 12.13 -3.92 -12.36
CA ALA A 224 12.34 -5.37 -12.36
C ALA A 224 12.52 -5.92 -10.94
N LEU A 225 13.27 -5.21 -10.10
CA LEU A 225 13.50 -5.61 -8.71
C LEU A 225 12.20 -5.53 -7.89
N LEU A 226 11.40 -4.47 -8.07
CA LEU A 226 10.10 -4.35 -7.41
C LEU A 226 9.19 -5.49 -7.82
N ALA A 227 9.16 -5.85 -9.11
CA ALA A 227 8.40 -6.98 -9.61
C ALA A 227 8.85 -8.32 -9.01
N LYS A 228 10.16 -8.58 -8.97
CA LYS A 228 10.74 -9.78 -8.36
C LYS A 228 10.31 -9.93 -6.90
N ASP A 229 10.43 -8.85 -6.13
CA ASP A 229 10.08 -8.84 -4.70
C ASP A 229 8.57 -8.96 -4.48
N SER A 230 7.76 -8.33 -5.34
CA SER A 230 6.30 -8.41 -5.27
C SER A 230 5.83 -9.83 -5.62
N SER A 231 6.42 -10.43 -6.66
CA SER A 231 6.15 -11.81 -7.06
C SER A 231 6.51 -12.79 -5.96
N ALA A 232 7.62 -12.57 -5.24
CA ALA A 232 8.08 -13.44 -4.17
C ALA A 232 7.11 -13.52 -2.97
N ILE A 233 6.32 -12.47 -2.72
CA ILE A 233 5.35 -12.44 -1.61
C ILE A 233 3.91 -12.73 -2.02
N ALA A 234 3.57 -12.61 -3.31
CA ALA A 234 2.20 -12.80 -3.80
C ALA A 234 1.71 -14.24 -3.63
N SER A 235 0.52 -14.43 -3.04
CA SER A 235 -0.19 -15.72 -3.06
C SER A 235 -0.59 -16.15 -4.47
N ALA A 236 -1.03 -17.40 -4.61
CA ALA A 236 -1.56 -17.91 -5.86
C ALA A 236 -2.79 -17.10 -6.33
N GLU A 237 -3.67 -16.74 -5.41
CA GLU A 237 -4.88 -15.96 -5.69
C GLU A 237 -4.53 -14.54 -6.16
N ALA A 238 -3.68 -13.82 -5.42
CA ALA A 238 -3.24 -12.47 -5.81
C ALA A 238 -2.48 -12.49 -7.15
N ARG A 239 -1.62 -13.48 -7.36
CA ARG A 239 -0.89 -13.68 -8.62
C ARG A 239 -1.83 -13.92 -9.79
N THR A 240 -2.79 -14.82 -9.65
CA THR A 240 -3.79 -15.12 -10.70
C THR A 240 -4.52 -13.85 -11.12
N GLN A 241 -5.02 -13.13 -10.12
CA GLN A 241 -5.74 -11.88 -10.27
C GLN A 241 -4.91 -10.75 -10.93
N ILE A 242 -3.60 -10.68 -10.67
CA ILE A 242 -2.69 -9.73 -11.31
C ILE A 242 -2.36 -10.16 -12.75
N CYS A 243 -2.13 -11.46 -12.99
CA CYS A 243 -1.89 -11.97 -14.34
C CYS A 243 -3.08 -11.71 -15.26
N GLU A 244 -4.33 -11.80 -14.77
CA GLU A 244 -5.53 -11.42 -15.54
C GLU A 244 -5.53 -9.96 -16.01
N VAL A 245 -4.90 -9.04 -15.25
CA VAL A 245 -4.73 -7.65 -15.68
C VAL A 245 -3.68 -7.55 -16.77
N PHE A 246 -2.57 -8.27 -16.62
CA PHE A 246 -1.46 -8.24 -17.56
C PHE A 246 -1.79 -8.94 -18.87
N ASP A 247 -2.48 -10.09 -18.85
CA ASP A 247 -2.80 -10.89 -20.04
C ASP A 247 -3.94 -10.30 -20.88
N ASP A 248 -4.76 -9.43 -20.29
CA ASP A 248 -5.78 -8.66 -20.99
C ASP A 248 -5.17 -7.38 -21.58
N GLU A 249 -4.88 -7.40 -22.88
CA GLU A 249 -4.24 -6.27 -23.56
C GLU A 249 -5.05 -4.96 -23.45
N VAL A 250 -6.39 -5.03 -23.38
CA VAL A 250 -7.22 -3.84 -23.22
C VAL A 250 -7.02 -3.23 -21.84
N LYS A 251 -7.04 -4.06 -20.79
CA LYS A 251 -6.74 -3.59 -19.42
C LYS A 251 -5.31 -3.11 -19.30
N TYR A 252 -4.35 -3.82 -19.90
CA TYR A 252 -2.95 -3.45 -19.85
C TYR A 252 -2.70 -2.06 -20.46
N GLN A 253 -3.27 -1.79 -21.65
CA GLN A 253 -3.20 -0.48 -22.29
C GLN A 253 -3.91 0.61 -21.48
N LEU A 254 -5.05 0.28 -20.87
CA LEU A 254 -5.76 1.22 -20.00
C LEU A 254 -4.96 1.54 -18.72
N LEU A 255 -4.26 0.56 -18.13
CA LEU A 255 -3.38 0.78 -17.00
C LEU A 255 -2.24 1.73 -17.38
N LEU A 256 -1.61 1.50 -18.53
CA LEU A 256 -0.58 2.39 -19.08
C LEU A 256 -1.09 3.81 -19.28
N GLU A 257 -2.29 3.97 -19.86
CA GLU A 257 -2.92 5.28 -20.02
C GLU A 257 -3.18 5.94 -18.65
N HIS A 258 -3.69 5.19 -17.68
CA HIS A 258 -3.98 5.71 -16.35
C HIS A 258 -2.71 6.08 -15.58
N MET A 259 -1.61 5.33 -15.76
CA MET A 259 -0.29 5.66 -15.21
C MET A 259 0.28 6.90 -15.88
N ALA A 260 0.26 6.94 -17.22
CA ALA A 260 0.77 8.05 -17.99
C ALA A 260 -0.01 9.32 -17.65
N PHE A 261 -1.34 9.35 -17.79
CA PHE A 261 -2.15 10.57 -17.69
C PHE A 261 -2.89 10.75 -16.35
N GLY A 262 -2.36 10.14 -15.29
CA GLY A 262 -2.86 10.28 -13.92
C GLY A 262 -2.42 11.58 -13.23
N ASP A 263 -2.57 11.62 -11.90
CA ASP A 263 -2.31 12.78 -11.05
C ASP A 263 -0.85 12.83 -10.56
N ARG A 264 0.02 13.64 -11.19
CA ARG A 264 1.50 13.42 -11.18
C ARG A 264 2.30 14.19 -10.12
N PHE A 265 1.70 14.68 -9.04
CA PHE A 265 2.35 15.62 -8.11
C PHE A 265 3.67 15.14 -7.45
N ALA A 266 3.95 13.82 -7.44
CA ALA A 266 5.12 13.24 -6.78
C ALA A 266 6.24 12.76 -7.74
N LEU A 267 6.05 12.88 -9.06
CA LEU A 267 7.00 12.38 -10.06
C LEU A 267 7.99 13.48 -10.47
N ARG A 268 9.24 13.09 -10.73
CA ARG A 268 10.24 14.01 -11.30
C ARG A 268 9.95 14.29 -12.78
N ASP A 269 10.53 15.38 -13.30
CA ASP A 269 10.42 15.71 -14.72
C ASP A 269 10.86 14.52 -15.60
N GLY A 270 10.00 14.14 -16.55
CA GLY A 270 10.25 13.03 -17.48
C GLY A 270 9.88 11.63 -16.95
N GLU A 271 9.62 11.43 -15.66
CA GLU A 271 9.21 10.10 -15.14
C GLU A 271 7.83 9.67 -15.63
N SER A 272 6.99 10.65 -15.95
CA SER A 272 5.66 10.46 -16.54
C SER A 272 5.64 10.45 -18.07
N ASP A 273 6.81 10.49 -18.71
CA ASP A 273 6.91 10.31 -20.16
C ASP A 273 6.29 8.96 -20.56
N PRO A 274 5.33 8.92 -21.49
CA PRO A 274 4.64 7.68 -21.83
C PRO A 274 5.56 6.53 -22.25
N MET A 275 6.69 6.81 -22.92
CA MET A 275 7.64 5.76 -23.28
C MET A 275 8.36 5.20 -22.04
N ARG A 276 8.70 6.04 -21.06
CA ARG A 276 9.28 5.59 -19.79
C ARG A 276 8.28 4.84 -18.91
N VAL A 277 7.03 5.30 -18.85
CA VAL A 277 5.95 4.58 -18.15
C VAL A 277 5.77 3.19 -18.77
N GLN A 278 5.69 3.11 -20.10
CA GLN A 278 5.60 1.85 -20.82
C GLN A 278 6.77 0.91 -20.51
N ALA A 279 8.00 1.42 -20.59
CA ALA A 279 9.19 0.61 -20.35
C ALA A 279 9.20 0.04 -18.92
N ARG A 280 8.90 0.86 -17.90
CA ARG A 280 8.85 0.39 -16.50
C ARG A 280 7.77 -0.66 -16.28
N LEU A 281 6.56 -0.45 -16.81
CA LEU A 281 5.48 -1.42 -16.63
C LEU A 281 5.74 -2.73 -17.39
N ASN A 282 6.31 -2.66 -18.61
CA ASN A 282 6.71 -3.87 -19.36
C ASN A 282 7.73 -4.68 -18.57
N THR A 283 8.79 -4.01 -18.08
CA THR A 283 9.81 -4.63 -17.25
C THR A 283 9.20 -5.25 -15.98
N PHE A 284 8.28 -4.54 -15.32
CA PHE A 284 7.59 -5.08 -14.16
C PHE A 284 6.77 -6.33 -14.51
N ARG A 285 5.98 -6.28 -15.59
CA ARG A 285 5.14 -7.40 -16.06
C ARG A 285 6.00 -8.64 -16.37
N GLU A 286 7.07 -8.47 -17.14
CA GLU A 286 7.99 -9.55 -17.54
C GLU A 286 8.63 -10.24 -16.33
N MET A 287 8.98 -9.49 -15.29
CA MET A 287 9.62 -10.03 -14.09
C MET A 287 8.63 -10.56 -13.05
N PHE A 288 7.40 -10.04 -13.03
CA PHE A 288 6.37 -10.46 -12.08
C PHE A 288 5.81 -11.84 -12.46
N ILE A 289 5.63 -12.07 -13.77
CA ILE A 289 5.22 -13.36 -14.34
C ILE A 289 6.51 -14.13 -14.71
N PRO A 290 7.01 -15.04 -13.86
CA PRO A 290 8.19 -15.81 -14.24
C PRO A 290 7.89 -16.61 -15.52
N PRO A 291 8.88 -16.77 -16.42
CA PRO A 291 8.70 -17.58 -17.61
C PRO A 291 8.35 -19.02 -17.21
N MET A 292 7.37 -19.61 -17.92
CA MET A 292 7.06 -21.05 -17.86
C MET A 292 8.24 -21.90 -18.31
#